data_AF-A0A945HHX6-F1
#
_entry.id   AF-A0A945HHX6-F1
#
_cell.length_a   1.000
_cell.length_b   1.000
_cell.length_c   1.000
_cell.angle_alpha   90.00
_cell.angle_beta   90.00
_cell.angle_gamma   90.00
#
_symmetry.space_group_name_H-M   'P 1'
#
loop_
_entity.id
_entity.type
_entity.pdbx_description
1 polymer ?
#
loop_
_entity_poly.entity_id
_entity_poly.type
_entity_poly.pdbx_seq_one_letter_code
_entity_poly.pdbx_strand_id
1 'polypeptide(L)'
;MKDFREFLVDCPGLEAIEMEHLGVKRFVLLRSKRIPEMAIMIDSLDKHGTMFSVQFVSPVDAKTLSQDFSIACACCPIQASDAEKPDGVTGDGISTWWASFQEPFKQLVAKTCREHGIKTVLMRRGEVWDEKFGYIDGVDIWPFREFFDFYCKLKILQEVFEGVRFGH
;
A
#
# COMPACT_ATOMS: atom_id res chain seq x y z
N MET A 1 12.45 -17.97 2.42
CA MET A 1 12.20 -16.58 2.87
C MET A 1 10.70 -16.40 2.83
N LYS A 2 10.07 -16.02 3.95
CA LYS A 2 8.61 -15.87 3.99
C LYS A 2 8.15 -14.79 3.01
N ASP A 3 7.03 -14.98 2.33
CA ASP A 3 6.34 -13.94 1.55
C ASP A 3 5.42 -13.09 2.45
N PHE A 4 4.81 -12.05 1.87
CA PHE A 4 3.95 -11.12 2.60
C PHE A 4 2.78 -11.84 3.31
N ARG A 5 2.15 -12.84 2.68
CA ARG A 5 1.02 -13.56 3.25
C ARG A 5 1.47 -14.49 4.39
N GLU A 6 2.62 -15.12 4.24
CA GLU A 6 3.21 -15.97 5.28
C GLU A 6 3.57 -15.17 6.54
N PHE A 7 3.93 -13.89 6.41
CA PHE A 7 4.08 -12.98 7.55
C PHE A 7 2.74 -12.53 8.13
N LEU A 8 1.73 -12.29 7.29
CA LEU A 8 0.41 -11.86 7.73
C LEU A 8 -0.31 -12.92 8.58
N VAL A 9 -0.07 -14.21 8.33
CA VAL A 9 -0.60 -15.33 9.16
C VAL A 9 -0.21 -15.18 10.63
N ASP A 10 0.97 -14.63 10.90
CA ASP A 10 1.47 -14.40 12.26
C ASP A 10 0.82 -13.17 12.93
N CYS A 11 -0.02 -12.41 12.21
CA CYS A 11 -0.65 -11.16 12.64
C CYS A 11 -2.19 -11.23 12.54
N PRO A 12 -2.89 -11.97 13.42
CA PRO A 12 -4.32 -12.29 13.25
C PRO A 12 -5.26 -11.06 13.35
N GLY A 13 -4.79 -9.97 13.97
CA GLY A 13 -5.51 -8.69 14.03
C GLY A 13 -5.47 -7.90 12.72
N LEU A 14 -4.63 -8.31 11.78
CA LEU A 14 -4.48 -7.69 10.46
C LEU A 14 -5.09 -8.58 9.38
N GLU A 15 -5.40 -7.95 8.26
CA GLU A 15 -5.75 -8.62 7.01
C GLU A 15 -5.21 -7.83 5.82
N ALA A 16 -5.12 -8.51 4.68
CA ALA A 16 -4.73 -7.89 3.43
C ALA A 16 -5.83 -8.08 2.42
N ILE A 17 -6.22 -6.97 1.80
CA ILE A 17 -7.20 -6.95 0.73
C ILE A 17 -6.43 -6.83 -0.58
N GLU A 18 -6.55 -7.88 -1.39
CA GLU A 18 -5.87 -8.02 -2.66
C GLU A 18 -6.53 -7.12 -3.71
N MET A 19 -5.73 -6.33 -4.43
CA MET A 19 -6.20 -5.54 -5.55
C MET A 19 -5.76 -6.23 -6.85
N GLU A 20 -6.69 -6.91 -7.50
CA GLU A 20 -6.41 -7.58 -8.77
C GLU A 20 -6.41 -6.55 -9.92
N HIS A 21 -5.22 -6.21 -10.42
CA HIS A 21 -5.07 -5.44 -11.66
C HIS A 21 -4.30 -6.22 -12.70
N LEU A 22 -4.83 -6.31 -13.93
CA LEU A 22 -4.08 -6.62 -15.16
C LEU A 22 -3.08 -7.80 -15.04
N GLY A 23 -3.42 -8.84 -14.28
CA GLY A 23 -2.59 -10.03 -14.12
C GLY A 23 -1.42 -9.93 -13.14
N VAL A 24 -1.22 -8.81 -12.43
CA VAL A 24 -0.10 -8.61 -11.50
C VAL A 24 -0.60 -8.25 -10.10
N LYS A 25 -0.43 -9.16 -9.14
CA LYS A 25 -0.74 -8.96 -7.71
C LYS A 25 0.44 -8.30 -7.01
N ARG A 26 0.55 -6.98 -7.14
CA ARG A 26 1.64 -6.20 -6.51
C ARG A 26 1.17 -5.38 -5.31
N PHE A 27 0.00 -4.76 -5.40
CA PHE A 27 -0.49 -3.87 -4.35
C PHE A 27 -1.57 -4.54 -3.52
N VAL A 28 -1.43 -4.40 -2.20
CA VAL A 28 -2.40 -4.88 -1.22
C VAL A 28 -2.78 -3.73 -0.29
N LEU A 29 -4.01 -3.73 0.20
CA LEU A 29 -4.44 -2.85 1.27
C LEU A 29 -4.31 -3.60 2.59
N LEU A 30 -3.26 -3.28 3.37
CA LEU A 30 -3.08 -3.80 4.72
C LEU A 30 -4.04 -3.08 5.67
N ARG A 31 -4.86 -3.83 6.38
CA ARG A 31 -5.92 -3.29 7.24
C ARG A 31 -5.89 -3.93 8.61
N SER A 32 -6.10 -3.13 9.65
CA SER A 32 -6.41 -3.66 10.98
C SER A 32 -7.90 -3.92 11.10
N LYS A 33 -8.26 -5.10 11.60
CA LYS A 33 -9.67 -5.47 11.87
C LYS A 33 -10.32 -4.58 12.94
N ARG A 34 -9.50 -3.87 13.74
CA ARG A 34 -9.97 -2.92 14.76
C ARG A 34 -10.32 -1.54 14.19
N ILE A 35 -9.81 -1.20 13.00
CA ILE A 35 -10.12 0.06 12.27
C ILE A 35 -10.42 -0.31 10.81
N PRO A 36 -11.58 -0.93 10.53
CA PRO A 36 -11.87 -1.51 9.22
C PRO A 36 -12.08 -0.48 8.10
N GLU A 37 -12.24 0.79 8.47
CA GLU A 37 -12.46 1.91 7.55
C GLU A 37 -11.14 2.50 7.02
N MET A 38 -9.99 2.08 7.55
CA MET A 38 -8.67 2.60 7.19
C MET A 38 -7.75 1.47 6.74
N ALA A 39 -7.04 1.67 5.63
CA ALA A 39 -6.03 0.74 5.15
C ALA A 39 -4.77 1.46 4.69
N ILE A 40 -3.65 0.74 4.67
CA ILE A 40 -2.35 1.21 4.18
C ILE A 40 -2.07 0.48 2.87
N MET A 41 -1.79 1.21 1.80
CA MET A 41 -1.42 0.58 0.53
C MET A 41 0.05 0.14 0.58
N ILE A 42 0.27 -1.17 0.49
CA ILE A 42 1.59 -1.81 0.53
C ILE A 42 1.90 -2.40 -0.83
N ASP A 43 3.16 -2.29 -1.23
CA ASP A 43 3.75 -3.08 -2.30
C ASP A 43 4.23 -4.42 -1.72
N SER A 44 3.53 -5.50 -2.03
CA SER A 44 3.83 -6.82 -1.48
C SER A 44 5.04 -7.49 -2.14
N LEU A 45 5.59 -6.91 -3.21
CA LEU A 45 6.74 -7.45 -3.95
C LEU A 45 8.02 -6.62 -3.73
N ASP A 46 7.90 -5.31 -3.49
CA ASP A 46 9.05 -4.46 -3.18
C ASP A 46 9.52 -4.63 -1.73
N LYS A 47 10.62 -5.37 -1.61
CA LYS A 47 11.30 -5.70 -0.36
C LYS A 47 12.34 -4.66 0.06
N HIS A 48 12.53 -3.60 -0.73
CA HIS A 48 13.44 -2.51 -0.38
C HIS A 48 12.66 -1.43 0.35
N GLY A 49 13.03 -1.17 1.61
CA GLY A 49 12.51 -0.02 2.36
C GLY A 49 12.88 1.28 1.65
N THR A 50 11.99 1.78 0.81
CA THR A 50 11.99 3.20 0.47
C THR A 50 11.50 3.99 1.69
N MET A 51 11.63 5.32 1.70
CA MET A 51 11.30 6.28 2.79
C MET A 51 10.16 5.95 3.78
N PHE A 52 9.19 5.08 3.48
CA PHE A 52 8.36 4.49 4.52
C PHE A 52 8.14 3.00 4.22
N SER A 53 8.29 2.15 5.24
CA SER A 53 8.13 0.70 5.14
C SER A 53 7.25 0.13 6.26
N VAL A 54 6.71 -1.07 6.01
CA VAL A 54 6.12 -1.94 7.04
C VAL A 54 7.03 -3.14 7.24
N GLN A 55 7.47 -3.34 8.47
CA GLN A 55 8.23 -4.48 8.92
C GLN A 55 7.30 -5.45 9.63
N PHE A 56 7.20 -6.68 9.14
CA PHE A 56 6.54 -7.74 9.88
C PHE A 56 7.50 -8.33 10.90
N VAL A 57 7.07 -8.39 12.16
CA VAL A 57 7.84 -8.97 13.26
C VAL A 57 7.09 -10.20 13.71
N SER A 58 7.58 -11.39 13.34
CA SER A 58 6.97 -12.63 13.82
C SER A 58 7.05 -12.67 15.36
N PRO A 59 5.94 -12.81 16.09
CA PRO A 59 5.95 -12.90 17.55
C PRO A 59 6.58 -14.21 18.04
N VAL A 60 6.66 -15.23 17.19
CA VAL A 60 7.26 -16.53 17.48
C VAL A 60 8.79 -16.51 17.29
N ASP A 61 9.27 -15.78 16.29
CA ASP A 61 10.69 -15.72 15.87
C ASP A 61 11.22 -14.28 15.72
N ALA A 62 10.88 -13.40 16.68
CA ALA A 62 11.14 -11.96 16.62
C ALA A 62 12.63 -11.57 16.44
N LYS A 63 13.57 -12.51 16.60
CA LYS A 63 15.01 -12.31 16.42
C LYS A 63 15.57 -12.85 15.10
N THR A 64 14.78 -13.61 14.33
CA THR A 64 15.30 -14.43 13.21
C THR A 64 14.60 -14.18 11.89
N LEU A 65 13.33 -13.74 11.88
CA LEU A 65 12.57 -13.52 10.66
C LEU A 65 11.81 -12.18 10.73
N SER A 66 12.37 -11.16 10.09
CA SER A 66 11.70 -9.91 9.77
C SER A 66 11.86 -9.61 8.29
N GLN A 67 10.83 -9.02 7.68
CA GLN A 67 10.89 -8.55 6.30
C GLN A 67 10.19 -7.20 6.21
N ASP A 68 10.84 -6.29 5.50
CA ASP A 68 10.30 -4.98 5.19
C ASP A 68 9.61 -5.01 3.83
N PHE A 69 8.49 -4.32 3.73
CA PHE A 69 7.74 -4.06 2.51
C PHE A 69 7.52 -2.55 2.34
N SER A 70 7.60 -2.05 1.11
CA SER A 70 7.40 -0.64 0.81
C SER A 70 5.93 -0.22 0.96
N ILE A 71 5.70 0.94 1.57
CA ILE A 71 4.40 1.63 1.47
C ILE A 71 4.33 2.29 0.08
N ALA A 72 3.24 2.05 -0.64
CA ALA A 72 3.07 2.51 -2.01
C ALA A 72 3.06 4.06 -2.08
N CYS A 73 3.68 4.62 -3.12
CA CYS A 73 3.62 6.07 -3.36
C CYS A 73 2.48 6.42 -4.31
N ALA A 74 1.63 7.37 -3.94
CA ALA A 74 0.68 7.99 -4.88
C ALA A 74 1.43 8.71 -6.03
N CYS A 75 2.68 9.10 -5.78
CA CYS A 75 3.54 9.80 -6.74
C CYS A 75 4.13 8.92 -7.83
N CYS A 76 4.44 7.65 -7.53
CA CYS A 76 5.16 6.73 -8.42
C CYS A 76 4.35 5.45 -8.73
N PRO A 77 3.05 5.57 -9.02
CA PRO A 77 2.11 4.51 -8.71
C PRO A 77 2.27 3.25 -9.58
N ILE A 78 3.07 3.31 -10.66
CA ILE A 78 3.10 2.25 -11.68
C ILE A 78 4.52 2.00 -12.24
N GLN A 79 5.60 2.56 -11.69
CA GLN A 79 6.96 2.28 -12.23
C GLN A 79 7.42 0.81 -12.12
N ALA A 80 6.60 -0.07 -11.54
CA ALA A 80 6.81 -1.52 -11.63
C ALA A 80 5.47 -2.27 -11.69
N SER A 81 4.52 -1.81 -12.52
CA SER A 81 3.73 -2.86 -13.17
C SER A 81 4.72 -3.66 -13.99
N ASP A 82 4.73 -4.99 -13.87
CA ASP A 82 5.43 -5.86 -14.83
C ASP A 82 4.85 -5.75 -16.26
N ALA A 83 3.89 -4.83 -16.49
CA ALA A 83 3.54 -4.38 -17.82
C ALA A 83 4.81 -3.83 -18.48
N GLU A 84 5.42 -4.66 -19.32
CA GLU A 84 6.57 -4.29 -20.11
C GLU A 84 6.23 -3.03 -20.89
N LYS A 85 7.08 -2.02 -20.71
CA LYS A 85 7.06 -0.84 -21.55
C LYS A 85 7.14 -1.32 -23.02
N PRO A 86 6.17 -0.97 -23.87
CA PRO A 86 6.20 -1.40 -25.26
C PRO A 86 7.48 -0.93 -25.96
N ASP A 87 8.05 -1.80 -26.79
CA ASP A 87 9.22 -1.46 -27.60
C ASP A 87 8.96 -0.19 -28.44
N GLY A 88 9.92 0.75 -28.41
CA GLY A 88 9.85 2.00 -29.18
C GLY A 88 9.20 3.19 -28.48
N VAL A 89 8.60 3.03 -27.29
CA VAL A 89 8.08 4.16 -26.52
C VAL A 89 9.25 4.97 -25.93
N THR A 90 9.46 6.22 -26.34
CA THR A 90 10.53 7.09 -25.80
C THR A 90 9.99 8.49 -25.50
N GLY A 91 10.67 9.22 -24.60
CA GLY A 91 10.29 10.59 -24.22
C GLY A 91 8.82 10.70 -23.80
N ASP A 92 8.09 11.59 -24.47
CA ASP A 92 6.67 11.89 -24.20
C ASP A 92 5.75 10.67 -24.31
N GLY A 93 6.10 9.67 -25.12
CA GLY A 93 5.31 8.43 -25.25
C GLY A 93 5.20 7.64 -23.95
N ILE A 94 6.20 7.76 -23.05
CA ILE A 94 6.18 7.12 -21.73
C ILE A 94 5.08 7.75 -20.87
N SER A 95 4.92 9.07 -20.93
CA SER A 95 3.89 9.78 -20.16
C SER A 95 2.48 9.40 -20.59
N THR A 96 2.23 9.31 -21.90
CA THR A 96 0.94 8.89 -22.47
C THR A 96 0.63 7.43 -22.16
N TRP A 97 1.63 6.55 -22.25
CA TRP A 97 1.47 5.15 -21.84
C TRP A 97 1.11 5.05 -20.35
N TRP A 98 1.76 5.81 -19.46
CA TRP A 98 1.40 5.84 -18.04
C TRP A 98 0.00 6.38 -17.76
N ALA A 99 -0.41 7.44 -18.45
CA ALA A 99 -1.75 7.99 -18.34
C ALA A 99 -2.82 6.93 -18.63
N SER A 100 -2.52 5.96 -19.51
CA SER A 100 -3.46 4.87 -19.83
C SER A 100 -3.77 3.92 -18.66
N PHE A 101 -2.90 3.86 -17.64
CA PHE A 101 -3.12 3.03 -16.45
C PHE A 101 -3.66 3.82 -15.25
N GLN A 102 -3.69 5.15 -15.32
CA GLN A 102 -4.12 5.98 -14.20
C GLN A 102 -5.59 5.74 -13.86
N GLU A 103 -6.47 5.83 -14.84
CA GLU A 103 -7.91 5.63 -14.64
C GLU A 103 -8.25 4.18 -14.25
N PRO A 104 -7.71 3.14 -14.91
CA PRO A 104 -7.92 1.76 -14.46
C PRO A 104 -7.45 1.49 -13.02
N PHE A 105 -6.31 2.05 -12.62
CA PHE A 105 -5.80 1.91 -11.24
C PHE A 105 -6.69 2.65 -10.23
N LYS A 106 -7.11 3.88 -10.55
CA LYS A 106 -8.06 4.64 -9.73
C LYS A 106 -9.36 3.86 -9.54
N GLN A 107 -9.93 3.32 -10.62
CA GLN A 107 -11.17 2.54 -10.57
C GLN A 107 -11.01 1.27 -9.74
N LEU A 108 -9.85 0.62 -9.80
CA LEU A 108 -9.54 -0.52 -8.95
C LEU A 108 -9.52 -0.13 -7.47
N VAL A 109 -8.80 0.93 -7.09
CA VAL A 109 -8.75 1.43 -5.71
C VAL A 109 -10.14 1.80 -5.23
N ALA A 110 -10.91 2.55 -6.03
CA ALA A 110 -12.28 2.94 -5.71
C ALA A 110 -13.21 1.74 -5.50
N LYS A 111 -13.15 0.75 -6.40
CA LYS A 111 -13.92 -0.48 -6.32
C LYS A 111 -13.57 -1.25 -5.04
N THR A 112 -12.29 -1.52 -4.81
CA THR A 112 -11.83 -2.27 -3.64
C THR A 112 -12.23 -1.57 -2.35
N CYS A 113 -12.07 -0.25 -2.27
CA CYS A 113 -12.47 0.49 -1.07
C CYS A 113 -13.97 0.38 -0.80
N ARG A 114 -14.80 0.51 -1.85
CA ARG A 114 -16.26 0.36 -1.73
C ARG A 114 -16.68 -1.04 -1.30
N GLU A 115 -16.11 -2.08 -1.91
CA GLU A 115 -16.43 -3.48 -1.60
C GLU A 115 -16.08 -3.86 -0.16
N HIS A 116 -15.04 -3.25 0.39
CA HIS A 116 -14.53 -3.58 1.73
C HIS A 116 -14.87 -2.54 2.81
N GLY A 117 -15.59 -1.47 2.47
CA GLY A 117 -15.98 -0.40 3.41
C GLY A 117 -14.81 0.47 3.88
N ILE A 118 -13.75 0.59 3.08
CA ILE A 118 -12.60 1.45 3.37
C ILE A 118 -12.95 2.88 2.97
N LYS A 119 -12.75 3.81 3.90
CA LYS A 119 -12.97 5.25 3.74
C LYS A 119 -11.66 6.03 3.69
N THR A 120 -10.56 5.47 4.18
CA THR A 120 -9.25 6.14 4.17
C THR A 120 -8.17 5.18 3.71
N VAL A 121 -7.40 5.60 2.71
CA VAL A 121 -6.21 4.86 2.25
C VAL A 121 -4.97 5.68 2.51
N LEU A 122 -4.04 5.11 3.27
CA LEU A 122 -2.76 5.72 3.60
C LEU A 122 -1.72 5.33 2.54
N MET A 123 -1.05 6.33 1.98
CA MET A 123 -0.02 6.16 0.95
C MET A 123 1.15 7.11 1.22
N ARG A 124 2.35 6.77 0.74
CA ARG A 124 3.41 7.78 0.68
C ARG A 124 3.00 8.87 -0.30
N ARG A 125 3.19 10.11 0.12
CA ARG A 125 2.78 11.30 -0.64
C ARG A 125 1.30 11.28 -1.03
N GLY A 126 0.42 10.80 -0.14
CA GLY A 126 -1.02 10.71 -0.41
C GLY A 126 -1.63 12.04 -0.86
N GLU A 127 -1.06 13.17 -0.43
CA GLU A 127 -1.47 14.53 -0.81
C GLU A 127 -1.41 14.82 -2.32
N VAL A 128 -0.63 14.05 -3.09
CA VAL A 128 -0.55 14.24 -4.56
C VAL A 128 -1.52 13.35 -5.34
N TRP A 129 -2.36 12.57 -4.67
CA TRP A 129 -3.27 11.63 -5.33
C TRP A 129 -4.27 12.35 -6.25
N ASP A 130 -4.99 13.34 -5.73
CA ASP A 130 -6.05 14.02 -6.47
C ASP A 130 -5.51 14.75 -7.71
N GLU A 131 -4.31 15.31 -7.64
CA GLU A 131 -3.64 15.90 -8.81
C GLU A 131 -3.36 14.87 -9.90
N LYS A 132 -3.02 13.63 -9.52
CA LYS A 132 -2.60 12.56 -10.44
C LYS A 132 -3.74 11.70 -10.98
N PHE A 133 -4.73 11.44 -10.15
CA PHE A 133 -5.79 10.47 -10.42
C PHE A 133 -7.19 11.08 -10.30
N GLY A 134 -7.29 12.24 -9.64
CA GLY A 134 -8.58 12.85 -9.29
C GLY A 134 -9.28 12.14 -8.13
N TYR A 135 -10.30 12.83 -7.64
CA TYR A 135 -11.13 12.44 -6.51
C TYR A 135 -11.77 11.04 -6.67
N ILE A 136 -11.83 10.29 -5.58
CA ILE A 136 -12.60 9.05 -5.43
C ILE A 136 -13.74 9.32 -4.44
N ASP A 137 -14.98 9.10 -4.89
CA ASP A 137 -16.14 9.36 -4.03
C ASP A 137 -16.16 8.48 -2.77
N GLY A 138 -16.22 9.13 -1.61
CA GLY A 138 -16.29 8.48 -0.30
C GLY A 138 -14.99 7.84 0.20
N VAL A 139 -13.85 8.12 -0.46
CA VAL A 139 -12.53 7.60 -0.06
C VAL A 139 -11.51 8.74 0.01
N ASP A 140 -10.99 8.97 1.21
CA ASP A 140 -9.90 9.91 1.46
C ASP A 140 -8.54 9.23 1.26
N ILE A 141 -7.69 9.82 0.43
CA ILE A 141 -6.30 9.39 0.28
C ILE A 141 -5.42 10.29 1.14
N TRP A 142 -4.76 9.70 2.14
CA TRP A 142 -4.03 10.45 3.17
C TRP A 142 -2.52 10.17 3.15
N PRO A 143 -1.69 11.17 3.46
CA PRO A 143 -0.25 11.00 3.56
C PRO A 143 0.10 10.10 4.75
N PHE A 144 0.84 9.02 4.46
CA PHE A 144 1.28 8.08 5.49
C PHE A 144 2.14 8.73 6.58
N ARG A 145 2.90 9.79 6.24
CA ARG A 145 3.75 10.51 7.19
C ARG A 145 2.97 11.05 8.40
N GLU A 146 1.77 11.60 8.16
CA GLU A 146 0.95 12.14 9.23
C GLU A 146 0.44 11.03 10.16
N PHE A 147 -0.02 9.91 9.57
CA PHE A 147 -0.35 8.71 10.33
C PHE A 147 0.84 8.17 11.13
N PHE A 148 2.04 8.13 10.53
CA PHE A 148 3.26 7.66 11.18
C PHE A 148 3.60 8.48 12.42
N ASP A 149 3.49 9.81 12.34
CA ASP A 149 3.70 10.71 13.48
C ASP A 149 2.72 10.41 14.63
N PHE A 150 1.47 10.08 14.33
CA PHE A 150 0.50 9.62 15.34
C PHE A 150 0.85 8.24 15.88
N TYR A 151 1.20 7.29 15.02
CA TYR A 151 1.60 5.93 15.40
C TYR A 151 2.77 5.91 16.38
N CYS A 152 3.78 6.75 16.16
CA CYS A 152 4.93 6.87 17.06
C CYS A 152 4.57 7.42 18.45
N LYS A 153 3.50 8.22 18.56
CA LYS A 153 3.08 8.88 19.81
C LYS A 153 1.98 8.14 20.56
N LEU A 154 1.15 7.38 19.86
CA LEU A 154 -0.06 6.78 20.38
C LEU A 154 0.09 5.27 20.51
N LYS A 155 0.22 4.80 21.76
CA LYS A 155 0.31 3.36 22.07
C LYS A 155 -0.87 2.57 21.50
N ILE A 156 -2.07 3.15 21.49
CA ILE A 156 -3.27 2.50 20.95
C ILE A 156 -3.11 2.15 19.46
N LEU A 157 -2.41 2.96 18.67
CA LEU A 157 -2.15 2.66 17.26
C LEU A 157 -1.13 1.53 17.10
N GLN A 158 -0.15 1.42 18.00
CA GLN A 158 0.79 0.31 18.03
C GLN A 158 0.09 -1.01 18.39
N GLU A 159 -0.88 -0.97 19.31
CA GLU A 159 -1.72 -2.12 19.67
C GLU A 159 -2.73 -2.49 18.57
N VAL A 160 -3.17 -1.53 17.75
CA VAL A 160 -4.03 -1.79 16.59
C VAL A 160 -3.28 -2.49 15.46
N PHE A 161 -1.99 -2.21 15.33
CA PHE A 161 -1.08 -2.80 14.33
C PHE A 161 -0.07 -3.76 14.98
N GLU A 162 -0.49 -4.51 15.99
CA GLU A 162 0.35 -5.52 16.62
C GLU A 162 0.84 -6.55 15.59
N GLY A 163 2.13 -6.93 15.69
CA GLY A 163 2.81 -7.81 14.73
C GLY A 163 3.50 -7.09 13.58
N VAL A 164 3.28 -5.77 13.42
CA VAL A 164 4.03 -4.95 12.47
C VAL A 164 4.63 -3.70 13.12
N ARG A 165 5.72 -3.22 12.53
CA ARG A 165 6.34 -1.93 12.84
C ARG A 165 6.43 -1.11 11.57
N PHE A 166 6.25 0.20 11.69
CA PHE A 166 6.47 1.10 10.58
C PHE A 166 7.86 1.75 10.70
N GLY A 167 8.55 1.90 9.58
CA GLY A 167 9.84 2.57 9.46
C GLY A 167 9.76 3.77 8.53
N HIS A 168 10.70 4.70 8.68
CA HIS A 168 10.94 5.84 7.78
C HIS A 168 12.42 5.94 7.41
#